data_AF-A0A916HX97-F1
#
_entry.id   AF-A0A916HX97-F1
#
_cell.length_a   1.000
_cell.length_b   1.000
_cell.length_c   1.000
_cell.angle_alpha   90.00
_cell.angle_beta   90.00
_cell.angle_gamma   90.00
#
_symmetry.space_group_name_H-M   'P 1'
#
loop_
_entity.id
_entity.type
_entity.pdbx_description
1 polymer ?
#
loop_
_entity_poly.entity_id
_entity_poly.type
_entity_poly.pdbx_seq_one_letter_code
_entity_poly.pdbx_strand_id
1 'polypeptide(L)' 'MSQFGMQMAGGRAGRRAAFPDVYTALAVVACVFLVAALAVMFSAGSKVGKDGSPFGLQEPGKIVLPTAK' A
#
# COMPACT_ATOMS: atom_id res chain seq x y z
N MET A 1 18.85 -16.69 -20.86
CA MET A 1 17.51 -16.51 -20.28
C MET A 1 17.69 -16.13 -18.83
N SER A 2 17.60 -14.84 -18.55
CA SER A 2 17.74 -14.24 -17.22
C SER A 2 16.71 -14.89 -16.30
N GLN A 3 17.17 -15.49 -15.21
CA GLN A 3 16.33 -15.98 -14.13
C GLN A 3 15.76 -14.76 -13.40
N PHE A 4 14.80 -14.08 -14.04
CA PHE A 4 13.97 -13.03 -13.48
C PHE A 4 13.00 -13.70 -12.50
N GLY A 5 13.52 -13.97 -11.33
CA GLY A 5 12.83 -14.57 -10.22
C GLY A 5 13.83 -14.59 -9.10
N MET A 6 13.78 -13.54 -8.26
CA MET A 6 14.56 -13.47 -7.03
C MET A 6 14.53 -14.85 -6.39
N GLN A 7 15.68 -15.52 -6.35
CA GLN A 7 15.84 -16.65 -5.46
C GLN A 7 15.68 -16.07 -4.07
N MET A 8 14.52 -16.28 -3.46
CA MET A 8 14.30 -15.98 -2.06
C MET A 8 15.46 -16.62 -1.31
N ALA A 9 16.32 -15.79 -0.71
CA ALA A 9 17.46 -16.24 0.08
C ALA A 9 16.92 -16.96 1.31
N GLY A 10 16.57 -18.24 1.12
CA GLY A 10 15.71 -18.99 2.02
C GLY A 10 15.36 -20.38 1.50
N GLY A 11 15.69 -20.72 0.23
CA GLY A 11 15.46 -22.05 -0.36
C GLY A 11 16.15 -23.25 0.33
N ARG A 12 16.89 -23.03 1.43
CA ARG A 12 17.40 -24.10 2.31
C ARG A 12 16.71 -24.19 3.68
N ALA A 13 15.67 -23.38 3.94
CA ALA A 13 14.91 -23.40 5.20
C ALA A 13 13.72 -24.38 5.19
N GLY A 14 13.52 -25.14 4.11
CA GLY A 14 12.37 -26.06 3.94
C GLY A 14 12.34 -27.29 4.86
N ARG A 15 13.06 -27.31 5.99
CA ARG A 15 13.07 -28.49 6.87
C ARG A 15 13.02 -28.23 8.37
N ARG A 16 13.09 -26.99 8.86
CA ARG A 16 12.99 -26.75 10.31
C ARG A 16 12.72 -25.29 10.66
N ALA A 17 11.44 -24.94 10.72
CA ALA A 17 10.81 -24.17 11.78
C ALA A 17 9.42 -23.74 11.29
N ALA A 18 8.37 -24.38 11.81
CA ALA A 18 7.00 -23.89 11.69
C ALA A 18 6.78 -22.68 12.62
N PHE A 19 7.68 -21.70 12.57
CA PHE A 19 7.68 -20.53 13.43
C PHE A 19 7.90 -19.27 12.59
N PRO A 20 7.31 -18.12 12.97
CA PRO A 20 7.55 -16.85 12.29
C PRO A 20 9.05 -16.56 12.23
N ASP A 21 9.56 -16.35 11.02
CA ASP A 21 10.95 -15.98 10.79
C ASP A 21 11.10 -14.45 10.63
N VAL A 22 12.35 -14.00 10.50
CA VAL A 22 12.67 -12.58 10.32
C VAL A 22 11.98 -12.01 9.08
N TYR A 23 11.81 -12.80 8.02
CA TYR A 23 11.11 -12.36 6.81
C TYR A 23 9.61 -12.15 7.05
N THR A 24 8.99 -13.01 7.86
CA THR A 24 7.60 -12.86 8.30
C THR A 24 7.44 -11.60 9.14
N ALA A 25 8.35 -11.33 10.08
CA ALA A 25 8.34 -10.10 10.87
C ALA A 25 8.51 -8.85 9.99
N LEU A 26 9.46 -8.88 9.04
CA LEU A 26 9.68 -7.79 8.10
C LEU A 26 8.46 -7.55 7.20
N ALA A 27 7.78 -8.61 6.76
CA ALA A 27 6.56 -8.49 5.97
C ALA A 27 5.43 -7.80 6.75
N VAL A 28 5.25 -8.14 8.03
CA VAL A 28 4.25 -7.47 8.90
C VAL A 28 4.59 -5.99 9.06
N VAL A 29 5.86 -5.65 9.31
CA VAL A 29 6.30 -4.26 9.42
C VAL A 29 6.06 -3.50 8.11
N ALA A 30 6.40 -4.09 6.97
CA ALA A 30 6.15 -3.49 5.66
C ALA A 30 4.64 -3.23 5.44
N CYS A 31 3.77 -4.17 5.81
CA CYS A 31 2.32 -3.98 5.73
C CYS A 31 1.83 -2.82 6.61
N VAL A 32 2.36 -2.65 7.82
CA VAL A 32 2.00 -1.51 8.70
C VAL A 32 2.35 -0.17 8.04
N PHE A 33 3.56 -0.04 7.50
CA PHE A 33 3.96 1.17 6.80
C PHE A 33 3.14 1.41 5.52
N LEU A 34 2.79 0.36 4.79
CA LEU A 34 1.91 0.47 3.62
C LEU A 34 0.53 1.01 4.02
N VAL A 35 -0.07 0.48 5.08
CA VAL A 35 -1.37 0.95 5.59
C VAL A 35 -1.29 2.42 6.02
N ALA A 36 -0.22 2.82 6.71
CA ALA A 36 0.00 4.20 7.10
C ALA A 36 0.10 5.14 5.88
N ALA A 37 0.84 4.74 4.85
CA ALA A 37 0.95 5.50 3.60
C ALA A 37 -0.41 5.65 2.90
N LEU A 38 -1.20 4.59 2.82
CA LEU A 38 -2.55 4.63 2.25
C LEU A 38 -3.47 5.57 3.04
N ALA A 39 -3.39 5.58 4.37
CA ALA A 39 -4.19 6.49 5.21
C ALA A 39 -3.81 7.97 4.98
N VAL A 40 -2.52 8.29 4.87
CA VAL A 40 -2.06 9.65 4.54
C VAL A 40 -2.57 10.08 3.17
N MET A 41 -2.43 9.22 2.16
CA MET A 41 -2.94 9.49 0.81
C MET A 41 -4.46 9.68 0.83
N PHE A 42 -5.20 8.86 1.57
CA PHE A 42 -6.65 8.95 1.70
C PHE A 42 -7.07 10.30 2.31
N SER A 43 -6.39 10.76 3.37
CA SER A 43 -6.64 12.07 3.98
C SER A 43 -6.41 13.22 3.00
N ALA A 44 -5.30 13.18 2.25
CA ALA A 44 -5.01 14.20 1.24
C ALA A 44 -6.01 14.17 0.08
N GLY A 45 -6.32 12.99 -0.44
CA GLY A 45 -7.28 12.81 -1.54
C GLY A 45 -8.70 13.23 -1.16
N SER A 46 -9.11 13.00 0.09
CA SER A 46 -10.43 13.41 0.59
C SER A 46 -10.58 14.94 0.61
N LYS A 47 -9.50 15.71 0.75
CA LYS A 47 -9.56 17.18 0.72
C LYS A 47 -9.78 17.76 -0.68
N VAL A 48 -9.35 17.05 -1.72
CA VAL A 48 -9.42 17.51 -3.12
C VAL A 48 -10.51 16.82 -3.93
N GLY A 49 -11.05 15.71 -3.42
CA GLY A 49 -12.15 15.00 -4.03
C GLY A 49 -13.45 15.79 -3.96
N LYS A 50 -14.18 15.85 -5.08
CA LYS A 50 -15.42 16.64 -5.24
C LYS A 50 -16.43 16.51 -4.10
N ASP A 51 -16.61 15.29 -3.59
CA ASP A 51 -17.60 14.93 -2.56
C ASP A 51 -16.95 14.66 -1.19
N GLY A 52 -15.70 15.10 -1.00
CA GLY A 52 -14.89 14.72 0.15
C GLY A 52 -14.38 13.26 0.08
N SER A 53 -14.56 12.59 -1.06
CA SER A 53 -14.13 11.20 -1.29
C SER A 53 -12.91 11.16 -2.21
N PRO A 54 -11.83 10.43 -1.83
CA PRO A 54 -10.63 10.29 -2.64
C PRO A 54 -10.82 9.35 -3.85
N PHE A 55 -11.92 8.61 -3.91
CA PHE A 55 -12.23 7.70 -5.00
C PHE A 55 -13.15 8.32 -6.07
N GLY A 56 -13.73 9.49 -5.79
CA GLY A 56 -14.58 10.18 -6.74
C GLY A 56 -13.77 10.78 -7.88
N LEU A 57 -14.03 10.34 -9.11
CA LEU A 57 -13.40 10.93 -10.30
C LEU A 57 -14.01 12.31 -10.59
N GLN A 58 -13.17 13.24 -11.05
CA GLN A 58 -13.62 14.53 -11.59
C GLN A 58 -13.96 14.40 -13.08
N GLU A 59 -15.04 15.03 -13.52
CA GLU A 59 -15.39 15.09 -14.94
C GLU A 59 -14.47 16.10 -15.66
N PRO A 60 -13.93 15.76 -16.85
CA PRO A 60 -13.16 16.69 -17.66
C PRO A 60 -13.94 17.98 -17.93
N GLY A 61 -13.34 19.14 -17.60
CA GLY A 61 -13.96 20.45 -17.79
C GLY A 61 -14.97 20.88 -16.71
N LYS A 62 -15.23 20.06 -15.69
CA LYS A 62 -16.11 20.40 -14.55
C LYS A 62 -15.42 20.08 -13.21
N ILE A 63 -14.31 20.77 -12.96
CA ILE A 63 -13.58 20.64 -11.70
C ILE A 63 -14.42 21.29 -10.59
N VAL A 64 -14.87 20.48 -9.64
CA VAL A 64 -15.59 20.93 -8.44
C VAL A 64 -14.75 20.59 -7.22
N LEU A 65 -14.51 21.58 -6.36
CA LEU A 65 -13.84 21.40 -5.09
C LEU A 65 -14.86 21.31 -3.97
N PRO A 66 -14.63 20.48 -2.93
CA PRO A 66 -15.47 20.48 -1.75
C PRO A 66 -15.41 21.86 -1.09
N THR A 67 -16.57 22.42 -0.73
CA THR A 67 -16.64 23.70 -0.03
C THR A 67 -15.88 23.58 1.29
N ALA A 68 -14.83 24.39 1.47
CA ALA A 68 -14.06 24.41 2.70
C ALA A 68 -15.00 24.65 3.89
N LYS A 69 -15.02 23.69 4.82
CA LYS A 69 -15.72 23.85 6.10
C LYS A 69 -14.86 24.63 7.06
#